data_AF-A0A967LEE0-F1
#
_entry.id   AF-A0A967LEE0-F1
#
_cell.length_a   1.000
_cell.length_b   1.000
_cell.length_c   1.000
_cell.angle_alpha   90.00
_cell.angle_beta   90.00
_cell.angle_gamma   90.00
#
_symmetry.space_group_name_H-M   'P 1'
#
loop_
_entity.id
_entity.type
_entity.pdbx_description
1 polymer ?
#
loop_
_entity_poly.entity_id
_entity_poly.type
_entity_poly.pdbx_seq_one_letter_code
_entity_poly.pdbx_strand_id
1 'polypeptide(L)'
;GDTRLTGALGSANSLVGSGANDRVGSGGVTVLADGNYVVSSPEWDSGAVADVGAATWGSGASGVRGPIGPANSLVGSTAGDRVGAVTALANGNYVVSSPEWDSGAAADVGAVTWGSGNTGATGLIGS
;
A
#
# COMPACT_ATOMS: atom_id res chain seq x y z
N GLY A 1 -19.62 -10.59 14.36
CA GLY A 1 -18.45 -10.15 13.56
C GLY A 1 -17.83 -11.43 13.07
N ASP A 2 -18.40 -12.00 12.02
CA ASP A 2 -18.39 -13.45 11.82
C ASP A 2 -17.78 -13.79 10.47
N THR A 3 -16.49 -14.12 10.49
CA THR A 3 -15.81 -15.20 9.75
C THR A 3 -14.32 -15.03 9.98
N ARG A 4 -13.78 -15.72 10.98
CA ARG A 4 -12.32 -15.82 11.12
C ARG A 4 -11.82 -16.58 9.90
N LEU A 5 -10.95 -15.96 9.11
CA LEU A 5 -10.25 -16.66 8.05
C LEU A 5 -9.29 -17.66 8.71
N THR A 6 -9.46 -18.95 8.43
CA THR A 6 -8.63 -20.04 8.96
C THR A 6 -7.92 -20.75 7.81
N GLY A 7 -6.83 -21.45 8.11
CA GLY A 7 -6.00 -22.14 7.11
C GLY A 7 -4.59 -21.55 6.99
N ALA A 8 -3.81 -22.08 6.04
CA ALA A 8 -2.48 -21.53 5.73
C ALA A 8 -2.60 -20.08 5.25
N LEU A 9 -1.59 -19.25 5.55
CA LEU A 9 -1.51 -17.89 5.04
C LEU A 9 -1.33 -17.92 3.51
N GLY A 10 -2.17 -17.18 2.80
CA GLY A 10 -2.09 -17.07 1.34
C GLY A 10 -3.01 -15.98 0.80
N SER A 11 -2.95 -15.74 -0.51
CA SER A 11 -3.73 -14.68 -1.19
C SER A 11 -5.25 -14.83 -1.03
N ALA A 12 -5.74 -16.03 -0.66
CA ALA A 12 -7.15 -16.28 -0.38
C ALA A 12 -7.64 -15.68 0.95
N ASN A 13 -6.74 -15.41 1.91
CA ASN A 13 -7.11 -14.92 3.24
C ASN A 13 -6.23 -13.79 3.79
N SER A 14 -5.12 -13.49 3.12
CA SER A 14 -4.12 -12.53 3.59
C SER A 14 -3.73 -11.60 2.45
N LEU A 15 -3.33 -10.38 2.79
CA LEU A 15 -2.54 -9.54 1.89
C LEU A 15 -1.14 -10.16 1.80
N VAL A 16 -0.67 -10.44 0.59
CA VAL A 16 0.60 -11.15 0.38
C VAL A 16 1.45 -10.48 -0.67
N GLY A 17 2.76 -10.69 -0.57
CA GLY A 17 3.70 -10.44 -1.65
C GLY A 17 3.66 -11.57 -2.68
N SER A 18 4.29 -11.34 -3.83
CA SER A 18 4.52 -12.34 -4.87
C SER A 18 5.99 -12.79 -4.96
N GLY A 19 6.92 -12.03 -4.38
CA GLY A 19 8.35 -12.27 -4.42
C GLY A 19 9.00 -12.49 -3.05
N ALA A 20 10.27 -12.89 -3.07
CA ALA A 20 11.12 -12.84 -1.89
C ALA A 20 11.47 -11.38 -1.60
N ASN A 21 11.60 -11.03 -0.31
CA ASN A 21 11.88 -9.67 0.18
C ASN A 21 10.75 -8.64 0.03
N ASP A 22 9.58 -8.99 -0.52
CA ASP A 22 8.39 -8.12 -0.57
C ASP A 22 7.95 -7.49 0.76
N ARG A 23 8.35 -8.11 1.90
CA ARG A 23 8.21 -7.60 3.28
C ARG A 23 6.90 -6.83 3.52
N VAL A 24 5.78 -7.45 3.14
CA VAL A 24 4.44 -6.84 3.24
C VAL A 24 4.15 -6.42 4.68
N GLY A 25 3.76 -5.17 4.86
CA GLY A 25 3.49 -4.56 6.16
C GLY A 25 4.74 -4.08 6.91
N SER A 26 5.92 -4.06 6.29
CA SER A 26 7.18 -3.56 6.89
C SER A 26 7.09 -2.14 7.44
N GLY A 27 6.27 -1.28 6.84
CA GLY A 27 6.02 0.09 7.29
C GLY A 27 4.94 0.20 8.37
N GLY A 28 4.33 -0.92 8.78
CA GLY A 28 3.25 -0.98 9.76
C GLY A 28 1.86 -0.77 9.16
N VAL A 29 0.90 -0.50 10.05
CA VAL A 29 -0.51 -0.30 9.71
C VAL A 29 -0.99 1.00 10.34
N THR A 30 -1.57 1.87 9.52
CA THR A 30 -2.20 3.11 9.97
C THR A 30 -3.71 2.92 10.03
N VAL A 31 -4.29 3.02 11.22
CA VAL A 31 -5.75 2.97 11.42
C VAL A 31 -6.35 4.35 11.16
N LEU A 32 -7.45 4.39 10.40
CA LEU A 32 -8.18 5.61 10.06
C LEU A 32 -9.32 5.86 11.04
N ALA A 33 -9.78 7.12 11.11
CA ALA A 33 -10.83 7.53 12.06
C ALA A 33 -12.19 6.85 11.81
N ASP A 34 -12.43 6.36 10.58
CA ASP A 34 -13.64 5.63 10.20
C ASP A 34 -13.55 4.11 10.50
N GLY A 35 -12.45 3.66 11.09
CA GLY A 35 -12.20 2.25 11.44
C GLY A 35 -11.61 1.41 10.30
N ASN A 36 -11.41 1.98 9.11
CA ASN A 36 -10.62 1.35 8.06
C ASN A 36 -9.12 1.50 8.36
N TYR A 37 -8.27 0.92 7.51
CA TYR A 37 -6.83 0.96 7.73
C TYR A 37 -6.05 0.97 6.42
N VAL A 38 -4.78 1.36 6.49
CA VAL A 38 -3.84 1.28 5.37
C VAL A 38 -2.62 0.49 5.83
N VAL A 39 -2.23 -0.52 5.05
CA VAL A 39 -1.01 -1.31 5.27
C VAL A 39 0.12 -0.68 4.45
N SER A 40 1.22 -0.34 5.12
CA SER A 40 2.40 0.25 4.51
C SER A 40 3.44 -0.82 4.21
N SER A 41 3.83 -0.95 2.95
CA SER A 41 4.85 -1.90 2.49
C SER A 41 5.90 -1.18 1.62
N PRO A 42 6.71 -0.26 2.19
CA PRO A 42 7.69 0.52 1.41
C PRO A 42 8.79 -0.34 0.78
N GLU A 43 9.03 -1.54 1.30
CA GLU A 43 10.01 -2.51 0.80
C GLU A 43 9.36 -3.56 -0.13
N TRP A 44 8.17 -3.27 -0.67
CA TRP A 44 7.52 -4.16 -1.61
C TRP A 44 8.13 -4.04 -3.02
N ASP A 45 8.42 -5.20 -3.63
CA ASP A 45 8.99 -5.31 -4.97
C ASP A 45 7.89 -5.54 -6.02
N SER A 46 7.98 -4.84 -7.15
CA SER A 46 7.13 -5.11 -8.32
C SER A 46 7.89 -5.98 -9.31
N GLY A 47 7.77 -7.30 -9.14
CA GLY A 47 8.52 -8.27 -9.94
C GLY A 47 10.02 -8.19 -9.67
N ALA A 48 10.78 -7.68 -10.65
CA ALA A 48 12.24 -7.51 -10.52
C ALA A 48 12.65 -6.08 -10.09
N VAL A 49 11.69 -5.17 -9.97
CA VAL A 49 11.94 -3.78 -9.56
C VAL A 49 11.84 -3.72 -8.04
N ALA A 50 12.97 -3.51 -7.39
CA ALA A 50 13.09 -3.57 -5.93
C ALA A 50 12.56 -2.30 -5.26
N ASP A 51 11.97 -2.44 -4.07
CA ASP A 51 11.58 -1.34 -3.18
C ASP A 51 10.72 -0.25 -3.87
N VAL A 52 9.83 -0.63 -4.80
CA VAL A 52 8.89 0.35 -5.40
C VAL A 52 7.86 0.84 -4.37
N GLY A 53 7.59 -0.01 -3.37
CA GLY A 53 6.68 0.27 -2.27
C GLY A 53 5.20 0.20 -2.64
N ALA A 54 4.38 0.02 -1.61
CA ALA A 54 2.93 0.00 -1.71
C ALA A 54 2.25 0.57 -0.46
N ALA A 55 1.13 1.27 -0.68
CA ALA A 55 0.12 1.57 0.33
C ALA A 55 -1.19 0.87 -0.05
N THR A 56 -1.61 -0.11 0.77
CA THR A 56 -2.82 -0.91 0.52
C THR A 56 -3.92 -0.53 1.50
N TRP A 57 -5.01 0.04 1.01
CA TRP A 57 -6.19 0.29 1.84
C TRP A 57 -6.96 -1.00 2.13
N GLY A 58 -7.45 -1.14 3.36
CA GLY A 58 -8.27 -2.27 3.79
C GLY A 58 -9.49 -1.82 4.58
N SER A 59 -10.62 -2.49 4.35
CA SER A 59 -11.83 -2.24 5.12
C SER A 59 -11.71 -2.81 6.53
N GLY A 60 -12.10 -2.05 7.54
CA GLY A 60 -12.17 -2.56 8.92
C GLY A 60 -13.20 -3.68 9.12
N ALA A 61 -14.18 -3.80 8.22
CA ALA A 61 -15.24 -4.80 8.31
C ALA A 61 -14.90 -6.12 7.59
N SER A 62 -14.33 -6.03 6.39
CA SER A 62 -14.06 -7.20 5.53
C SER A 62 -12.56 -7.52 5.35
N GLY A 63 -11.67 -6.62 5.79
CA GLY A 63 -10.23 -6.72 5.60
C GLY A 63 -9.80 -6.51 4.14
N VAL A 64 -8.52 -6.81 3.87
CA VAL A 64 -7.94 -6.86 2.52
C VAL A 64 -7.17 -8.16 2.35
N ARG A 65 -7.18 -8.71 1.13
CA ARG A 65 -6.47 -9.94 0.76
C ARG A 65 -6.05 -9.92 -0.70
N GLY A 66 -5.19 -10.86 -1.07
CA GLY A 66 -4.67 -11.02 -2.41
C GLY A 66 -3.22 -10.55 -2.53
N PRO A 67 -2.57 -10.79 -3.68
CA PRO A 67 -1.27 -10.22 -3.95
C PRO A 67 -1.35 -8.69 -4.03
N ILE A 68 -0.33 -7.99 -3.54
CA ILE A 68 -0.18 -6.55 -3.78
C ILE A 68 -0.02 -6.31 -5.30
N GLY A 69 -0.65 -5.24 -5.78
CA GLY A 69 -0.44 -4.71 -7.12
C GLY A 69 -1.27 -3.45 -7.36
N PRO A 70 -1.15 -2.82 -8.54
CA PRO A 70 -1.83 -1.56 -8.84
C PRO A 70 -3.37 -1.68 -8.83
N ALA A 71 -3.93 -2.89 -8.88
CA ALA A 71 -5.38 -3.10 -8.80
C ALA A 71 -5.96 -2.89 -7.40
N ASN A 72 -5.16 -3.09 -6.34
CA ASN A 72 -5.62 -3.01 -4.94
C ASN A 72 -4.76 -2.08 -4.06
N SER A 73 -3.68 -1.54 -4.60
CA SER A 73 -2.71 -0.73 -3.86
C SER A 73 -2.28 0.47 -4.69
N LEU A 74 -1.93 1.55 -4.01
CA LEU A 74 -1.15 2.64 -4.59
C LEU A 74 0.32 2.20 -4.56
N VAL A 75 0.97 2.16 -5.72
CA VAL A 75 2.33 1.62 -5.87
C VAL A 75 3.23 2.55 -6.68
N GLY A 76 4.53 2.48 -6.40
CA GLY A 76 5.56 3.07 -7.26
C GLY A 76 5.76 2.28 -8.56
N SER A 77 6.61 2.80 -9.43
CA SER A 77 7.02 2.14 -10.67
C SER A 77 8.52 2.03 -10.83
N THR A 78 9.30 2.78 -10.05
CA THR A 78 10.75 2.84 -10.14
C THR A 78 11.39 2.30 -8.87
N ALA A 79 12.57 1.71 -9.03
CA ALA A 79 13.28 1.09 -7.92
C ALA A 79 13.66 2.15 -6.89
N GLY A 80 13.29 1.93 -5.63
CA GLY A 80 13.53 2.90 -4.57
C GLY A 80 12.46 3.97 -4.40
N ASP A 81 11.33 3.94 -5.12
CA ASP A 81 10.22 4.88 -4.90
C ASP A 81 9.68 4.83 -3.45
N ARG A 82 9.83 3.66 -2.79
CA ARG A 82 9.45 3.38 -1.38
C ARG A 82 8.08 3.93 -0.97
N VAL A 83 7.10 3.83 -1.87
CA VAL A 83 5.72 4.26 -1.58
C VAL A 83 5.19 3.55 -0.33
N GLY A 84 4.63 4.30 0.62
CA GLY A 84 4.07 3.69 1.83
C GLY A 84 4.10 4.55 3.10
N ALA A 85 4.63 5.78 3.07
CA ALA A 85 4.55 6.65 4.24
C ALA A 85 3.14 7.25 4.36
N VAL A 86 2.31 6.67 5.24
CA VAL A 86 0.89 7.03 5.35
C VAL A 86 0.66 7.94 6.56
N THR A 87 -0.03 9.06 6.33
CA THR A 87 -0.55 9.93 7.40
C THR A 87 -2.07 9.94 7.39
N ALA A 88 -2.70 9.51 8.48
CA ALA A 88 -4.14 9.61 8.65
C ALA A 88 -4.55 11.08 8.89
N LEU A 89 -5.68 11.48 8.32
CA LEU A 89 -6.27 12.80 8.49
C LEU A 89 -7.46 12.73 9.45
N ALA A 90 -7.70 13.82 10.18
CA ALA A 90 -8.80 13.91 11.15
C ALA A 90 -10.20 13.76 10.52
N ASN A 91 -10.33 13.97 9.20
CA ASN A 91 -11.57 13.79 8.47
C ASN A 91 -11.81 12.34 7.98
N GLY A 92 -11.01 11.38 8.42
CA GLY A 92 -11.12 9.97 8.06
C GLY A 92 -10.39 9.57 6.78
N ASN A 93 -9.83 10.52 6.03
CA ASN A 93 -9.01 10.24 4.86
C ASN A 93 -7.54 10.05 5.23
N TYR A 94 -6.68 9.85 4.24
CA TYR A 94 -5.24 9.75 4.45
C TYR A 94 -4.46 10.38 3.29
N VAL A 95 -3.18 10.64 3.53
CA VAL A 95 -2.22 10.98 2.48
C VAL A 95 -1.08 9.98 2.50
N VAL A 96 -0.55 9.67 1.32
CA VAL A 96 0.67 8.89 1.14
C VAL A 96 1.75 9.83 0.66
N SER A 97 2.82 9.96 1.43
CA SER A 97 4.01 10.70 1.06
C SER A 97 5.03 9.74 0.46
N SER A 98 5.58 10.10 -0.69
CA SER A 98 6.60 9.33 -1.41
C SER A 98 7.73 10.28 -1.80
N PRO A 99 8.61 10.68 -0.86
CA PRO A 99 9.65 11.66 -1.13
C PRO A 99 10.71 11.18 -2.12
N GLU A 100 10.90 9.87 -2.24
CA GLU A 100 11.86 9.19 -3.14
C GLU A 100 11.22 8.82 -4.49
N TRP A 101 10.01 9.32 -4.79
CA TRP A 101 9.31 8.95 -6.02
C TRP A 101 9.92 9.61 -7.27
N ASP A 102 10.12 8.80 -8.32
CA ASP A 102 10.67 9.21 -9.61
C ASP A 102 9.59 9.57 -10.65
N SER A 103 9.74 10.72 -11.30
CA SER A 103 8.91 11.11 -12.45
C SER A 103 9.63 10.82 -13.77
N GLY A 104 9.58 9.57 -14.21
CA GLY A 104 10.25 9.14 -15.44
C GLY A 104 11.77 9.16 -15.29
N ALA A 105 12.46 10.07 -15.99
CA ALA A 105 13.92 10.20 -15.87
C ALA A 105 14.37 11.15 -14.75
N ALA A 106 13.44 11.87 -14.12
CA ALA A 106 13.73 12.76 -13.01
C ALA A 106 13.65 11.98 -11.69
N ALA A 107 14.82 11.74 -11.09
CA ALA A 107 14.94 11.00 -9.84
C ALA A 107 14.53 11.82 -8.61
N ASP A 108 13.92 11.17 -7.62
CA ASP A 108 13.59 11.68 -6.29
C ASP A 108 12.84 13.03 -6.30
N VAL A 109 11.94 13.23 -7.26
CA VAL A 109 11.15 14.48 -7.34
C VAL A 109 10.04 14.54 -6.31
N GLY A 110 9.65 13.38 -5.81
CA GLY A 110 8.67 13.20 -4.76
C GLY A 110 7.21 13.32 -5.23
N ALA A 111 6.32 12.71 -4.48
CA ALA A 111 4.87 12.79 -4.68
C ALA A 111 4.12 12.78 -3.33
N VAL A 112 2.94 13.40 -3.32
CA VAL A 112 1.96 13.23 -2.25
C VAL A 112 0.62 12.88 -2.89
N THR A 113 0.09 11.71 -2.54
CA THR A 113 -1.19 11.23 -3.05
C THR A 113 -2.24 11.26 -1.95
N TRP A 114 -3.39 11.87 -2.23
CA TRP A 114 -4.55 11.82 -1.35
C TRP A 114 -5.31 10.51 -1.54
N GLY A 115 -5.72 9.87 -0.45
CA GLY A 115 -6.53 8.66 -0.45
C GLY A 115 -7.82 8.82 0.36
N SER A 116 -8.92 8.35 -0.22
CA SER A 116 -10.22 8.32 0.45
C SER A 116 -10.23 7.27 1.55
N GLY A 117 -10.72 7.62 2.74
CA GLY A 117 -10.89 6.65 3.84
C GLY A 117 -11.87 5.52 3.53
N ASN A 118 -12.81 5.74 2.61
CA ASN A 118 -13.89 4.80 2.31
C ASN A 118 -13.59 3.86 1.12
N THR A 119 -12.73 4.28 0.20
CA THR A 119 -12.45 3.55 -1.05
C THR A 119 -10.96 3.32 -1.30
N GLY A 120 -10.09 4.00 -0.55
CA GLY A 120 -8.66 3.99 -0.78
C GLY A 120 -8.23 4.76 -2.02
N ALA A 121 -6.95 4.60 -2.35
CA ALA A 121 -6.31 4.97 -3.61
C ALA A 121 -5.59 3.73 -4.15
N THR A 122 -5.70 3.50 -5.46
CA THR A 122 -5.03 2.39 -6.15
C THR A 122 -4.44 2.87 -7.47
N GLY A 123 -3.51 2.09 -8.00
CA GLY A 123 -2.84 2.36 -9.27
C GLY A 123 -1.36 2.71 -9.09
N LEU A 124 -0.72 2.98 -10.21
CA LEU A 124 0.64 3.50 -10.25
C LEU A 124 0.60 5.00 -9.97
N ILE A 125 1.54 5.52 -9.18
CA ILE A 125 1.79 6.97 -9.16
C ILE A 125 2.39 7.33 -10.53
N GLY A 126 1.60 8.03 -11.35
CA GLY A 126 2.00 8.40 -12.71
C GLY A 126 2.60 9.80 -12.78
N SER A 127 3.38 10.04 -13.84
CA SER A 127 3.82 11.37 -14.31
C SER A 127 2.74 12.09 -15.11
#